data_AF-A0A441US27-F1
#
_entry.id   AF-A0A441US27-F1
#
_cell.length_a   1.000
_cell.length_b   1.000
_cell.length_c   1.000
_cell.angle_alpha   90.00
_cell.angle_beta   90.00
_cell.angle_gamma   90.00
#
_symmetry.space_group_name_H-M   'P 1'
#
loop_
_entity.id
_entity.type
_entity.pdbx_description
1 polymer ?
#
loop_
_entity_poly.entity_id
_entity_poly.type
_entity_poly.pdbx_seq_one_letter_code
_entity_poly.pdbx_strand_id
1 'polypeptide(L)' 'MAKTSKDHRQYAVDKGLVEEQEPGFERPVFRRPGFNRILSLDEMEKTLSQQTRKSREMRGLTREQLAAMLGLSAPSVRAL' A
#
# COMPACT_ATOMS: atom_id res chain seq x y z
N MET A 1 -10.22 -9.35 -34.13
CA MET A 1 -10.86 -8.55 -33.06
C MET A 1 -9.78 -7.66 -32.45
N ALA A 2 -9.75 -6.37 -32.77
CA ALA A 2 -8.78 -5.44 -32.18
C ALA A 2 -9.13 -5.24 -30.70
N LYS A 3 -8.17 -5.52 -29.81
CA LYS A 3 -8.31 -5.32 -28.37
C LYS A 3 -8.39 -3.81 -28.14
N THR A 4 -9.58 -3.27 -27.94
CA THR A 4 -9.77 -1.85 -27.62
C THR A 4 -9.05 -1.57 -26.31
N SER A 5 -7.85 -1.00 -26.40
CA SER A 5 -7.15 -0.51 -25.22
C SER A 5 -8.02 0.59 -24.64
N LYS A 6 -8.71 0.33 -23.52
CA LYS A 6 -9.42 1.39 -22.79
C LYS A 6 -8.36 2.40 -22.37
N ASP A 7 -8.50 3.64 -22.83
CA ASP A 7 -7.65 4.72 -22.36
C ASP A 7 -7.97 4.98 -20.88
N HIS A 8 -7.07 4.51 -20.01
CA HIS A 8 -7.22 4.65 -18.57
C HIS A 8 -6.92 6.07 -18.08
N ARG A 9 -6.41 6.96 -18.95
CA ARG A 9 -6.07 8.34 -18.59
C ARG A 9 -7.29 9.15 -18.18
N GLN A 10 -8.41 9.00 -18.88
CA GLN A 10 -9.64 9.70 -18.50
C GLN A 10 -10.08 9.30 -17.08
N TYR A 11 -10.03 8.01 -16.77
CA TYR A 11 -10.35 7.53 -15.43
C TYR A 11 -9.37 8.07 -14.37
N ALA A 12 -8.08 8.17 -14.70
CA ALA A 12 -7.09 8.75 -13.80
C ALA A 12 -7.40 10.23 -13.49
N VAL A 13 -7.73 11.02 -14.51
CA VAL A 13 -8.16 12.42 -14.37
C VAL A 13 -9.42 12.52 -13.51
N ASP A 14 -10.46 11.75 -13.83
CA ASP A 14 -11.74 11.75 -13.10
C ASP A 14 -11.58 11.36 -11.62
N LYS A 15 -10.53 10.62 -11.27
CA LYS A 15 -10.22 10.18 -9.90
C LYS A 15 -9.12 10.98 -9.21
N GLY A 16 -8.59 12.01 -9.87
CA GLY A 16 -7.50 12.84 -9.35
C GLY A 16 -6.21 12.06 -9.10
N LEU A 17 -5.92 11.07 -9.95
CA LEU A 17 -4.68 10.30 -9.91
C LEU A 17 -3.61 10.98 -10.76
N VAL A 18 -2.36 10.90 -10.32
CA VAL A 18 -1.20 11.42 -11.02
C VAL A 18 -0.26 10.30 -11.42
N GLU A 19 0.39 10.43 -12.57
CA GLU A 19 1.42 9.48 -13.03
C GLU A 19 2.71 9.71 -12.23
N GLU A 20 3.23 8.64 -11.63
CA GLU A 20 4.47 8.66 -10.87
C GLU A 20 5.35 7.47 -11.25
N GLN A 21 6.66 7.68 -11.25
CA GLN A 21 7.62 6.61 -11.53
C GLN A 21 7.92 5.85 -10.23
N GLU A 22 7.47 4.59 -10.17
CA GLU A 22 7.78 3.73 -9.02
C GLU A 22 9.13 3.03 -9.21
N PRO A 23 10.00 3.01 -8.19
CA PRO A 23 11.21 2.21 -8.22
C PRO A 23 10.93 0.73 -8.50
N GLY A 24 11.64 0.14 -9.47
CA GLY A 24 11.47 -1.26 -9.85
C GLY A 24 10.35 -1.54 -10.86
N PHE A 25 9.63 -0.51 -11.32
CA PHE A 25 8.62 -0.63 -12.37
C PHE A 25 9.13 0.01 -13.67
N GLU A 26 8.97 -0.71 -14.78
CA GLU A 26 9.33 -0.18 -16.11
C GLU A 26 8.36 0.91 -16.58
N ARG A 27 7.09 0.84 -16.15
CA ARG A 27 6.03 1.77 -16.52
C ARG A 27 5.60 2.61 -15.33
N PRO A 28 5.19 3.88 -15.55
CA PRO A 28 4.66 4.71 -14.49
C PRO A 28 3.37 4.12 -13.92
N VAL A 29 3.10 4.42 -12.66
CA VAL A 29 1.91 4.02 -11.93
C VAL A 29 1.06 5.24 -11.61
N PHE A 30 -0.25 5.08 -11.65
CA PHE A 30 -1.18 6.15 -11.25
C PHE A 30 -1.39 6.11 -9.74
N ARG A 31 -1.09 7.20 -9.04
CA ARG A 31 -1.25 7.31 -7.58
C ARG A 31 -2.18 8.44 -7.20
N ARG A 32 -2.87 8.26 -6.08
CA ARG A 32 -3.60 9.35 -5.44
C ARG A 32 -2.60 10.15 -4.59
N PRO A 33 -2.56 11.49 -4.73
CA PRO A 33 -1.79 12.33 -3.81
C PRO A 33 -2.22 12.09 -2.37
N GLY A 34 -1.24 11.82 -1.50
CA GLY A 34 -1.48 11.74 -0.06
C GLY A 34 -1.64 13.13 0.57
N PHE A 35 -1.83 13.17 1.90
CA PHE A 35 -1.98 14.43 2.63
C PHE A 35 -0.75 15.35 2.55
N ASN A 36 0.45 14.79 2.44
CA ASN A 36 1.71 15.55 2.39
C ASN A 36 2.41 15.39 1.04
N ARG A 37 2.66 14.14 0.64
CA ARG A 37 3.36 13.78 -0.60
C ARG A 37 2.88 12.44 -1.13
N ILE A 38 3.24 12.12 -2.36
CA ILE A 38 3.09 10.78 -2.91
C ILE A 38 4.23 9.91 -2.37
N LEU A 39 3.88 8.77 -1.80
CA LEU A 39 4.83 7.80 -1.24
C LEU A 39 5.06 6.69 -2.25
N SER A 40 6.27 6.11 -2.27
CA SER A 40 6.56 4.86 -2.99
C SER A 40 5.89 3.65 -2.31
N LEU A 41 5.82 2.49 -2.97
CA LEU A 41 5.30 1.26 -2.34
C LEU A 41 6.12 0.89 -1.11
N ASP A 42 7.45 0.94 -1.23
CA ASP A 42 8.38 0.62 -0.13
C ASP A 42 8.17 1.56 1.07
N GLU A 43 8.03 2.87 0.82
CA GLU A 43 7.77 3.84 1.89
C GLU A 43 6.43 3.57 2.59
N MET A 44 5.38 3.21 1.84
CA MET A 44 4.10 2.84 2.42
C MET A 44 4.18 1.57 3.24
N GLU A 45 4.78 0.50 2.70
CA GLU A 45 4.94 -0.78 3.40
C GLU A 45 5.73 -0.62 4.69
N LYS A 46 6.85 0.11 4.62
CA LYS A 46 7.70 0.41 5.78
C LYS A 46 6.94 1.20 6.84
N THR A 47 6.21 2.23 6.44
CA THR A 47 5.44 3.07 7.37
C THR A 47 4.33 2.26 8.04
N LEU A 48 3.55 1.51 7.27
CA LEU A 48 2.45 0.69 7.77
C LEU A 48 2.97 -0.39 8.74
N SER A 49 4.05 -1.06 8.38
CA SER A 49 4.64 -2.12 9.20
C SER A 49 5.16 -1.56 10.52
N GLN A 50 5.90 -0.44 10.47
CA GLN A 50 6.43 0.22 11.66
C GLN A 50 5.32 0.71 12.60
N GLN A 51 4.29 1.37 12.08
CA GLN A 51 3.21 1.90 12.92
C GLN A 51 2.36 0.79 13.52
N THR A 52 2.10 -0.28 12.77
CA THR A 52 1.34 -1.43 13.26
C THR A 52 2.14 -2.16 14.34
N ARG A 53 3.44 -2.39 14.12
CA ARG A 53 4.34 -2.96 15.13
C ARG A 53 4.38 -2.15 16.40
N LYS A 54 4.61 -0.84 16.29
CA LYS A 54 4.64 0.08 17.43
C LYS A 54 3.34 0.04 18.22
N SER A 55 2.20 0.03 17.52
CA SER A 55 0.87 -0.01 18.15
C SER A 55 0.59 -1.35 18.84
N ARG A 56 1.02 -2.47 18.24
CA ARG A 56 0.94 -3.81 18.82
C ARG A 56 1.76 -3.90 20.10
N GLU A 57 3.02 -3.46 20.03
CA GLU A 57 3.96 -3.47 21.16
C GLU A 57 3.48 -2.58 22.32
N MET A 58 2.96 -1.39 22.03
CA MET A 58 2.41 -0.47 23.04
C MET A 58 1.21 -1.06 23.80
N ARG A 59 0.45 -1.96 23.15
CA ARG A 59 -0.70 -2.65 23.75
C ARG A 59 -0.32 -3.97 24.42
N GLY A 60 0.97 -4.34 24.45
CA GLY A 60 1.45 -5.58 25.03
C GLY A 60 1.00 -6.84 24.29
N LEU A 61 0.65 -6.73 23.01
CA LEU A 61 0.13 -7.85 22.23
C LEU A 61 1.26 -8.65 21.56
N THR A 62 1.15 -9.98 21.59
CA THR A 62 2.00 -10.84 20.76
C THR A 62 1.55 -10.79 19.29
N ARG A 63 2.39 -11.30 18.39
CA ARG A 63 2.06 -11.40 16.97
C ARG A 63 0.88 -12.34 16.73
N GLU A 64 0.86 -13.46 17.45
CA GLU A 64 -0.17 -14.49 17.36
C GLU A 64 -1.53 -13.94 17.81
N GLN A 65 -1.54 -13.13 18.88
CA GLN A 65 -2.74 -12.44 19.34
C GLN A 65 -3.26 -11.45 18.29
N LEU A 66 -2.37 -10.63 17.72
CA LEU A 66 -2.77 -9.71 16.64
C LEU A 66 -3.28 -10.48 15.41
N ALA A 67 -2.61 -11.55 15.00
CA ALA A 67 -3.00 -12.38 13.87
C ALA A 67 -4.42 -12.95 14.06
N ALA A 68 -4.69 -13.52 15.24
CA ALA A 68 -6.00 -14.06 15.58
C ALA A 68 -7.10 -12.98 15.52
N MET A 69 -6.84 -11.77 15.98
CA MET A 69 -7.81 -10.66 15.95
C MET A 69 -8.12 -10.17 14.53
N LEU A 70 -7.16 -10.25 13.62
CA LEU A 70 -7.32 -9.80 12.23
C LEU A 70 -7.81 -10.92 11.29
N GLY A 71 -8.01 -12.13 11.80
CA GLY A 71 -8.31 -13.30 10.96
C GLY A 71 -7.15 -13.66 10.02
N LEU A 72 -5.92 -13.34 10.41
CA LEU A 72 -4.71 -13.58 9.63
C LEU A 72 -3.91 -14.75 10.21
N SER A 73 -3.07 -15.35 9.38
CA SER A 73 -2.09 -16.32 9.85
C SER A 73 -0.91 -15.60 10.53
N ALA A 74 -0.28 -16.21 11.54
CA ALA A 74 0.91 -15.64 12.19
C ALA A 74 2.05 -15.29 11.20
N PRO A 75 2.32 -16.10 10.14
CA PRO A 75 3.26 -15.71 9.10
C PRO A 75 2.92 -14.39 8.39
N SER A 76 1.63 -14.07 8.22
CA SER A 76 1.17 -12.85 7.54
C SER A 76 1.48 -11.57 8.33
N VAL A 77 1.64 -11.66 9.65
CA VAL A 77 1.96 -10.52 10.53
C VAL A 77 3.44 -10.50 10.95
N ARG A 78 4.30 -11.29 10.30
CA ARG A 78 5.72 -11.40 10.67
C ARG A 78 6.48 -10.07 10.62
N ALA A 79 6.10 -9.19 9.69
CA ALA A 79 6.68 -7.86 9.53
C ALA A 79 6.16 -6.83 10.55
N LEU A 80 5.14 -7.20 11.34
CA LEU A 80 4.45 -6.39 12.35
C LEU A 80 4.89 -6.80 13.78
#